data_AF-A0A9P6C7G0-F1
#
_entry.id   AF-A0A9P6C7G0-F1
#
_cell.length_a   1.000
_cell.length_b   1.000
_cell.length_c   1.000
_cell.angle_alpha   90.00
_cell.angle_beta   90.00
_cell.angle_gamma   90.00
#
_symmetry.space_group_name_H-M   'P 1'
#
loop_
_entity.id
_entity.type
_entity.pdbx_description
1 polymer ?
#
loop_
_entity_poly.entity_id
_entity_poly.type
_entity_poly.pdbx_seq_one_letter_code
_entity_poly.pdbx_strand_id
1 'polypeptide(L)'
;IDTSIVHAHLFLAHVLAWSIFFGPIIILVPFLLMHEILIIMVHNLTYTFHGLLPGSLPDQYETLRLSLLDTRESLFSFVDRSSSIFNKWTSEHVSLMVLRLAGAVLGSILLYAIWTGW
;
A
#
# COMPACT_ATOMS: atom_id res chain seq x y z
N ILE A 1 12.17 26.32 -16.71
CA ILE A 1 11.17 25.24 -16.53
C ILE A 1 11.31 24.80 -15.10
N ASP A 2 10.25 24.91 -14.31
CA ASP A 2 10.29 24.60 -12.88
C ASP A 2 10.38 23.07 -12.71
N THR A 3 11.54 22.56 -12.30
CA THR A 3 11.83 21.12 -12.22
C THR A 3 10.91 20.42 -11.22
N SER A 4 10.43 21.16 -10.21
CA SER A 4 9.48 20.71 -9.19
C SER A 4 8.13 20.24 -9.78
N ILE A 5 7.61 20.98 -10.77
CA ILE A 5 6.32 20.69 -11.42
C ILE A 5 6.44 19.44 -12.29
N VAL A 6 7.55 19.31 -13.04
CA VAL A 6 7.82 18.15 -13.90
C VAL A 6 7.90 16.86 -13.06
N HIS A 7 8.62 16.90 -11.95
CA HIS A 7 8.77 15.76 -11.05
C HIS A 7 7.43 15.34 -10.42
N ALA A 8 6.57 16.30 -10.04
CA ALA A 8 5.25 16.00 -9.48
C ALA A 8 4.34 15.29 -10.50
N HIS A 9 4.35 15.72 -11.76
CA HIS A 9 3.59 15.06 -12.83
C HIS A 9 4.12 13.66 -13.14
N LEU A 10 5.45 13.48 -13.14
CA LEU A 10 6.10 12.20 -13.38
C LEU A 10 5.76 11.18 -12.28
N PHE A 11 5.75 11.65 -11.02
CA PHE A 11 5.33 10.85 -9.87
C PHE A 11 3.85 10.44 -9.96
N LEU A 12 2.95 11.38 -10.26
CA LEU A 12 1.52 11.07 -10.41
C LEU A 12 1.27 10.09 -11.57
N ALA A 13 1.93 10.29 -12.71
CA ALA A 13 1.84 9.38 -13.86
C ALA A 13 2.35 7.99 -13.51
N HIS A 14 3.43 7.89 -12.73
CA HIS A 14 3.97 6.63 -12.24
C HIS A 14 2.96 5.92 -11.32
N VAL A 15 2.39 6.62 -10.33
CA VAL A 15 1.37 6.05 -9.43
C VAL A 15 0.15 5.57 -10.21
N LEU A 16 -0.31 6.31 -11.21
CA LEU A 16 -1.42 5.91 -12.08
C LEU A 16 -1.09 4.69 -12.94
N ALA A 17 0.11 4.63 -13.53
CA ALA A 17 0.53 3.48 -14.34
C ALA A 17 0.60 2.19 -13.50
N TRP A 18 1.12 2.29 -12.28
CA TRP A 18 1.20 1.17 -11.34
C TRP A 18 -0.17 0.80 -10.75
N SER A 19 -1.08 1.75 -10.54
CA SER A 19 -2.44 1.44 -10.08
C SER A 19 -3.25 0.69 -11.14
N ILE A 20 -3.06 1.02 -12.43
CA ILE A 20 -3.63 0.27 -13.55
C ILE A 20 -3.04 -1.15 -13.61
N PHE A 21 -1.74 -1.31 -13.36
CA PHE A 21 -1.07 -2.61 -13.42
C PHE A 21 -1.42 -3.53 -12.24
N PHE A 22 -1.24 -3.06 -11.00
CA PHE A 22 -1.47 -3.85 -9.79
C PHE A 22 -2.95 -3.88 -9.38
N GLY A 23 -3.74 -2.91 -9.81
CA GLY A 23 -5.13 -2.79 -9.40
C GLY A 23 -5.26 -2.52 -7.89
N PRO A 24 -6.28 -3.07 -7.23
CA PRO A 24 -6.55 -2.84 -5.80
C PRO A 24 -5.42 -3.25 -4.85
N ILE A 25 -4.54 -4.17 -5.28
CA ILE A 25 -3.43 -4.70 -4.47
C ILE A 25 -2.43 -3.60 -4.09
N ILE A 26 -2.31 -2.54 -4.90
CA ILE A 26 -1.34 -1.45 -4.65
C ILE A 26 -1.57 -0.75 -3.30
N ILE A 27 -2.79 -0.80 -2.76
CA ILE A 27 -3.16 -0.17 -1.48
C ILE A 27 -2.69 -1.01 -0.29
N LEU A 28 -2.48 -2.32 -0.49
CA LEU A 28 -2.21 -3.25 0.60
C LEU A 28 -0.88 -2.95 1.30
N VAL A 29 0.18 -2.71 0.52
CA VAL A 29 1.54 -2.45 1.04
C VAL A 29 1.60 -1.17 1.90
N PRO A 30 1.19 0.02 1.40
CA PRO A 30 1.19 1.23 2.22
C PRO A 30 0.25 1.11 3.42
N PHE A 31 -0.87 0.40 3.29
CA PHE A 31 -1.77 0.17 4.41
C PHE A 31 -1.11 -0.68 5.51
N LEU A 32 -0.45 -1.78 5.17
CA LEU A 32 0.25 -2.62 6.14
C LEU A 32 1.33 -1.85 6.90
N LEU A 33 2.06 -0.97 6.20
CA LEU A 33 3.03 -0.09 6.83
C LEU A 33 2.36 0.90 7.80
N MET A 34 1.29 1.56 7.37
CA MET A 34 0.55 2.51 8.24
C MET A 34 -0.05 1.81 9.46
N HIS A 35 -0.54 0.58 9.30
CA HIS A 35 -1.06 -0.25 10.38
C HIS A 35 0.04 -0.58 11.40
N GLU A 36 1.23 -1.00 10.95
CA GLU A 36 2.35 -1.29 11.85
C GLU A 36 2.82 -0.03 12.59
N ILE A 37 2.92 1.10 11.88
CA ILE A 37 3.25 2.40 12.49
C ILE A 37 2.23 2.78 13.56
N LEU A 38 0.94 2.55 13.31
CA LEU A 38 -0.12 2.81 14.28
C LEU A 38 0.04 1.96 15.53
N ILE A 39 0.32 0.66 15.40
CA ILE A 39 0.57 -0.23 16.55
C ILE A 39 1.75 0.30 17.38
N ILE A 40 2.86 0.61 16.72
CA ILE A 40 4.06 1.15 17.37
C ILE A 40 3.74 2.47 18.09
N MET A 41 2.99 3.36 17.44
CA MET A 41 2.59 4.65 18.02
C MET A 41 1.72 4.45 19.26
N VAL A 42 0.70 3.59 19.19
CA VAL A 42 -0.19 3.29 20.32
C VAL A 42 0.59 2.62 21.45
N HIS A 43 1.49 1.68 21.16
CA HIS A 43 2.34 1.05 22.16
C HIS A 43 3.22 2.08 22.90
N ASN A 44 3.89 2.95 22.17
CA ASN A 44 4.70 4.03 22.75
C ASN A 44 3.86 5.03 23.56
N LEU A 45 2.64 5.30 23.11
CA LEU A 45 1.71 6.19 23.80
C LEU A 45 1.24 5.57 25.11
N THR A 46 0.90 4.28 25.12
CA THR A 46 0.60 3.52 26.34
C THR A 46 1.74 3.60 27.34
N TYR A 47 2.99 3.39 26.89
CA TYR A 47 4.17 3.52 27.74
C TYR A 47 4.34 4.94 28.32
N THR A 48 4.10 5.96 27.50
CA THR A 48 4.25 7.37 27.90
C THR A 48 3.21 7.79 28.94
N PHE A 49 1.95 7.33 28.80
CA PHE A 49 0.85 7.75 29.68
C PHE A 49 0.65 6.87 30.92
N HIS A 50 0.91 5.57 30.83
CA HIS A 50 0.63 4.61 31.92
C HIS A 50 1.90 4.06 32.57
N GLY A 51 3.08 4.42 32.05
CA GLY A 51 4.34 3.81 32.44
C GLY A 51 4.43 2.35 31.98
N LEU A 52 5.30 1.59 32.65
CA LEU A 52 5.49 0.17 32.35
C LEU A 52 4.29 -0.61 32.92
N LEU A 53 3.34 -0.98 32.05
CA LEU A 53 2.24 -1.87 32.41
C LEU A 53 2.81 -3.22 32.91
N PRO A 54 2.13 -3.93 33.82
CA PRO A 54 2.58 -5.24 34.27
C PRO A 54 2.59 -6.23 33.10
N GLY A 55 3.68 -6.97 32.95
CA GLY A 55 3.92 -7.90 31.84
C GLY A 55 5.20 -7.58 31.07
N SER A 56 5.58 -8.46 30.14
CA SER A 56 6.73 -8.18 29.27
C SER A 56 6.29 -7.26 28.12
N LEU A 57 7.19 -6.36 27.69
CA LEU A 57 6.97 -5.49 26.52
C LEU A 57 6.49 -6.27 25.27
N PRO A 58 7.07 -7.44 24.90
CA PRO A 58 6.59 -8.17 23.74
C PRO A 58 5.16 -8.72 23.92
N ASP A 59 4.75 -9.12 25.11
CA ASP A 59 3.37 -9.59 25.35
C ASP A 59 2.34 -8.47 25.18
N GLN A 60 2.68 -7.25 25.61
CA GLN A 60 1.83 -6.07 25.47
C GLN A 60 1.71 -5.65 24.00
N TYR A 61 2.81 -5.71 23.25
CA TYR A 61 2.82 -5.47 21.82
C TYR A 61 1.95 -6.49 21.06
N GLU A 62 2.13 -7.78 21.34
CA GLU A 62 1.34 -8.83 20.69
C GLU A 62 -0.14 -8.74 21.05
N THR A 63 -0.49 -8.38 22.29
CA THR A 63 -1.89 -8.15 22.67
C THR A 63 -2.52 -7.02 21.85
N LEU A 64 -1.81 -5.90 21.69
CA LEU A 64 -2.27 -4.77 20.89
C LEU A 64 -2.41 -5.14 19.41
N ARG A 65 -1.43 -5.87 18.88
CA ARG A 65 -1.44 -6.39 17.51
C ARG A 65 -2.59 -7.35 17.26
N LEU A 66 -2.88 -8.26 18.20
CA LEU A 66 -4.02 -9.17 18.14
C LEU A 66 -5.35 -8.41 18.18
N SER A 67 -5.46 -7.33 18.95
CA SER A 67 -6.67 -6.51 19.01
C SER A 67 -7.02 -5.85 17.66
N LEU A 68 -6.01 -5.58 16.82
CA LEU A 68 -6.18 -4.96 15.51
C LEU A 68 -6.19 -5.98 14.37
N LEU A 69 -6.05 -7.28 14.68
CA LEU A 69 -5.98 -8.36 13.71
C LEU A 69 -7.25 -8.48 12.87
N ASP A 70 -8.42 -8.28 13.49
CA ASP A 70 -9.73 -8.31 12.80
C ASP A 70 -9.87 -7.18 11.76
N THR A 71 -9.35 -5.98 12.08
CA THR A 71 -9.32 -4.85 11.12
C THR A 71 -8.41 -5.17 9.94
N ARG A 72 -7.26 -5.77 10.21
CA ARG A 72 -6.32 -6.23 9.18
C ARG A 72 -6.97 -7.26 8.27
N GLU A 73 -7.62 -8.29 8.84
CA GLU A 73 -8.27 -9.36 8.09
C GLU A 73 -9.43 -8.86 7.23
N SER A 74 -10.27 -7.98 7.76
CA SER A 74 -11.36 -7.35 7.00
C SER A 74 -10.84 -6.63 5.75
N LEU A 75 -9.72 -5.91 5.87
CA LEU A 75 -9.10 -5.23 4.73
C LEU A 75 -8.43 -6.16 3.74
N PHE A 76 -7.76 -7.22 4.22
CA PHE A 76 -7.26 -8.28 3.33
C PHE A 76 -8.39 -8.90 2.52
N SER A 77 -9.52 -9.21 3.17
CA SER A 77 -10.72 -9.75 2.52
C SER A 77 -11.29 -8.77 1.48
N PHE A 78 -11.34 -7.48 1.80
CA PHE A 78 -11.78 -6.45 0.87
C PHE A 78 -10.87 -6.33 -0.36
N VAL A 79 -9.54 -6.30 -0.14
CA VAL A 79 -8.55 -6.23 -1.23
C VAL A 79 -8.60 -7.49 -2.09
N ASP A 80 -8.71 -8.66 -1.48
CA ASP A 80 -8.77 -9.94 -2.19
C ASP A 80 -10.03 -10.03 -3.06
N ARG A 81 -11.20 -9.67 -2.51
CA ARG A 81 -12.45 -9.59 -3.27
C ARG A 81 -12.34 -8.60 -4.44
N SER A 82 -11.80 -7.42 -4.18
CA SER A 82 -11.64 -6.38 -5.21
C SER A 82 -10.66 -6.82 -6.30
N SER A 83 -9.58 -7.50 -5.92
CA SER A 83 -8.56 -8.03 -6.83
C SER A 83 -9.11 -9.16 -7.69
N SER A 84 -9.93 -10.04 -7.11
CA SER A 84 -10.64 -11.10 -7.83
C SER A 84 -11.58 -10.51 -8.88
N ILE A 85 -12.36 -9.49 -8.54
CA ILE A 85 -13.25 -8.78 -9.49
C ILE A 85 -12.42 -8.12 -10.60
N PHE A 86 -11.35 -7.40 -10.24
CA PHE A 86 -10.47 -6.73 -11.21
C PHE A 86 -9.80 -7.72 -12.16
N ASN A 87 -9.28 -8.83 -11.64
CA ASN A 87 -8.65 -9.88 -12.44
C ASN A 87 -9.65 -10.56 -13.37
N LYS A 88 -10.85 -10.89 -12.87
CA LYS A 88 -11.93 -11.45 -13.68
C LYS A 88 -12.26 -10.53 -14.86
N TRP A 89 -12.49 -9.26 -14.58
CA TRP A 89 -12.82 -8.27 -15.61
C TRP A 89 -11.70 -8.10 -16.64
N THR A 90 -10.44 -8.11 -16.19
CA THR A 90 -9.27 -8.03 -17.07
C THR A 90 -9.12 -9.28 -17.93
N SER A 91 -9.49 -10.46 -17.42
CA SER A 91 -9.44 -11.72 -18.17
C SER A 91 -10.56 -11.83 -19.22
N GLU A 92 -11.73 -11.24 -18.95
CA GLU A 92 -12.89 -11.25 -19.84
C GLU A 92 -12.75 -10.24 -21.00
N HIS A 93 -11.96 -9.17 -20.81
CA HIS A 93 -11.74 -8.15 -21.83
C HIS A 93 -10.26 -7.98 -22.18
N VAL A 94 -9.88 -8.47 -23.36
CA VAL A 94 -8.51 -8.37 -23.89
C VAL A 94 -7.98 -6.94 -23.91
N SER A 95 -8.83 -5.94 -24.18
CA SER A 95 -8.46 -4.52 -24.16
C SER A 95 -7.94 -4.05 -22.80
N LEU A 96 -8.54 -4.52 -21.70
CA LEU A 96 -8.09 -4.20 -20.35
C LEU A 96 -6.77 -4.90 -20.01
N MET A 97 -6.58 -6.13 -20.51
CA MET A 97 -5.31 -6.84 -20.34
C MET A 97 -4.17 -6.13 -21.06
N VAL A 98 -4.41 -5.64 -22.29
CA VAL A 98 -3.42 -4.82 -23.03
C VAL A 98 -3.12 -3.52 -22.28
N LEU A 99 -4.15 -2.84 -21.76
CA LEU A 99 -3.97 -1.63 -20.97
C LEU A 99 -3.14 -1.89 -19.70
N ARG A 100 -3.36 -3.03 -19.04
CA ARG A 100 -2.60 -3.46 -17.85
C ARG A 100 -1.13 -3.67 -18.18
N LEU A 101 -0.82 -4.35 -19.28
CA LEU A 101 0.55 -4.56 -19.74
C LEU A 101 1.21 -3.24 -20.15
N ALA A 102 0.49 -2.36 -20.83
CA ALA A 102 0.98 -1.03 -21.18
C ALA A 102 1.30 -0.20 -19.92
N GLY A 103 0.44 -0.28 -18.89
CA GLY A 103 0.69 0.32 -17.59
C GLY A 103 1.96 -0.21 -16.91
N ALA A 104 2.24 -1.52 -17.00
CA ALA A 104 3.45 -2.12 -16.46
C ALA A 104 4.73 -1.57 -17.14
N VAL A 105 4.70 -1.50 -18.48
CA VAL A 105 5.82 -0.99 -19.28
C VAL A 105 6.04 0.50 -19.00
N LEU A 106 4.99 1.31 -19.05
CA LEU A 106 5.06 2.74 -18.76
C LEU A 106 5.51 3.01 -17.32
N GLY A 107 4.96 2.29 -16.34
CA GLY A 107 5.33 2.40 -14.94
C GLY A 107 6.81 2.08 -14.69
N SER A 108 7.36 1.09 -15.42
CA SER A 108 8.77 0.72 -15.36
C SER A 108 9.69 1.77 -16.01
N ILE A 109 9.28 2.33 -17.16
CA ILE A 109 10.01 3.42 -17.81
C ILE A 109 10.04 4.66 -16.92
N LEU A 110 8.89 5.03 -16.34
CA LEU A 110 8.80 6.17 -15.42
C LEU A 110 9.61 5.92 -14.15
N LEU A 111 9.63 4.69 -13.62
CA LEU A 111 10.47 4.35 -12.47
C LEU A 111 11.96 4.59 -12.78
N TYR A 112 12.41 4.16 -13.97
CA TYR A 112 13.78 4.38 -14.42
C TYR A 112 14.11 5.87 -14.56
N ALA A 113 13.17 6.66 -15.12
CA ALA A 113 13.34 8.12 -15.23
C ALA A 113 13.45 8.79 -13.85
N ILE A 114 12.56 8.46 -12.91
CA ILE A 114 12.62 8.94 -11.51
C ILE A 114 13.95 8.55 -10.86
N TRP A 115 14.37 7.29 -11.04
CA TRP A 115 15.61 6.78 -10.44
C TRP A 115 16.87 7.46 -10.98
N THR A 116 16.89 7.77 -12.27
CA THR A 116 18.04 8.43 -12.93
C THR A 116 18.02 9.95 -12.81
N GLY A 117 17.02 10.52 -12.14
CA GLY A 117 16.92 11.97 -11.89
C GLY A 117 16.56 12.80 -13.12
N TRP A 118 15.87 12.20 -14.09
CA TRP A 118 15.30 12.89 -15.24
C TRP A 118 14.07 13.71 -14.87
#